data_AF-A0A0H2VHL3-F1
#
_entry.id   AF-A0A0H2VHL3-F1
#
_cell.length_a   1.000
_cell.length_b   1.000
_cell.length_c   1.000
_cell.angle_alpha   90.00
_cell.angle_beta   90.00
_cell.angle_gamma   90.00
#
_symmetry.space_group_name_H-M   'P 1'
#
loop_
_entity.id
_entity.type
_entity.pdbx_description
1 polymer ?
#
loop_
_entity_poly.entity_id
_entity_poly.type
_entity_poly.pdbx_seq_one_letter_code
_entity_poly.pdbx_strand_id
1 'polypeptide(L)' 'MTLLWLAILILLTVLGKKMSNQAIKNNQVLIAKLIATITTFCAFVLVYLLMQSIMPHIIKLMNVFYHH' A
#
# COMPACT_ATOMS: atom_id res chain seq x y z
N MET A 1 13.50 6.27 0.61
CA MET A 1 12.26 6.12 1.39
C MET A 1 11.08 5.72 0.51
N THR A 2 10.91 6.31 -0.66
CA THR A 2 9.85 5.99 -1.64
C THR A 2 9.80 4.52 -2.07
N LEU A 3 10.94 3.94 -2.46
CA LEU A 3 11.06 2.52 -2.80
C LEU A 3 10.72 1.58 -1.63
N LEU A 4 11.01 2.02 -0.40
CA LEU A 4 10.70 1.27 0.81
C LEU A 4 9.18 1.13 0.98
N TRP A 5 8.44 2.24 0.85
CA TRP A 5 6.97 2.25 0.95
C TRP A 5 6.30 1.37 -0.11
N LEU A 6 6.87 1.39 -1.33
CA LEU A 6 6.38 0.57 -2.43
C LEU A 6 6.60 -0.93 -2.16
N ALA A 7 7.78 -1.31 -1.63
CA ALA A 7 8.06 -2.68 -1.21
C ALA A 7 7.12 -3.15 -0.08
N ILE A 8 6.84 -2.29 0.91
CA ILE A 8 5.92 -2.59 2.02
C ILE A 8 4.49 -2.81 1.51
N LEU A 9 4.02 -2.01 0.54
CA LEU A 9 2.71 -2.19 -0.11
C LEU A 9 2.58 -3.54 -0.81
N ILE A 10 3.60 -3.94 -1.56
CA ILE A 10 3.63 -5.25 -2.23
C ILE A 10 3.58 -6.36 -1.18
N LEU A 11 4.40 -6.25 -0.12
CA LEU A 11 4.46 -7.25 0.95
C LEU A 11 3.11 -7.38 1.67
N LEU A 12 2.49 -6.25 2.02
CA LEU A 12 1.17 -6.21 2.65
C LEU A 12 0.10 -6.89 1.78
N THR A 13 0.15 -6.67 0.46
CA THR A 13 -0.81 -7.25 -0.48
C THR A 13 -0.64 -8.76 -0.60
N VAL A 14 0.61 -9.24 -0.70
CA VAL A 14 0.92 -10.67 -0.77
C VAL A 14 0.51 -11.38 0.53
N LEU A 15 0.84 -10.80 1.68
CA LEU A 15 0.48 -11.34 2.99
C LEU A 15 -1.03 -11.34 3.21
N GLY A 16 -1.72 -10.24 2.90
CA GLY A 16 -3.18 -10.14 3.00
C GLY A 16 -3.88 -11.18 2.13
N LYS A 17 -3.42 -11.38 0.89
CA LYS A 17 -3.94 -12.44 0.00
C LYS A 17 -3.71 -13.83 0.58
N LYS A 18 -2.51 -14.12 1.09
CA LYS A 18 -2.18 -15.42 1.69
C LYS A 18 -3.05 -15.72 2.90
N MET A 19 -3.20 -14.76 3.81
CA MET A 19 -4.02 -14.90 5.02
C MET A 19 -5.51 -15.04 4.70
N SER A 20 -6.01 -14.23 3.76
CA SER A 20 -7.41 -14.31 3.32
C SER A 20 -7.71 -15.66 2.66
N ASN A 21 -6.85 -16.14 1.75
CA ASN A 21 -7.02 -17.46 1.13
C ASN A 21 -6.97 -18.60 2.17
N GLN A 22 -6.08 -18.50 3.17
CA GLN A 22 -6.01 -19.48 4.25
C GLN A 22 -7.31 -19.48 5.08
N ALA A 23 -7.86 -18.31 5.39
CA ALA A 23 -9.12 -18.17 6.13
C ALA A 23 -10.32 -18.71 5.33
N ILE A 24 -10.37 -18.45 4.01
CA ILE A 24 -11.40 -19.03 3.12
C ILE A 24 -11.29 -20.56 3.09
N LYS A 25 -10.06 -21.09 3.00
CA LYS A 25 -9.82 -22.55 3.01
C LYS A 25 -10.29 -23.21 4.31
N ASN A 26 -10.22 -22.50 5.43
CA ASN A 26 -10.75 -22.94 6.72
C ASN A 26 -12.26 -22.67 6.90
N ASN A 27 -12.98 -22.31 5.83
CA ASN A 27 -14.39 -21.94 5.83
C ASN A 27 -14.72 -20.72 6.72
N GLN A 28 -13.71 -19.92 7.08
CA GLN A 28 -13.82 -18.73 7.92
C GLN A 28 -14.01 -17.47 7.07
N VAL A 29 -15.08 -17.44 6.28
CA VAL A 29 -15.35 -16.35 5.31
C VAL A 29 -15.46 -14.97 5.99
N LEU A 30 -16.01 -14.93 7.20
CA LEU A 30 -16.17 -13.69 7.98
C LEU A 30 -14.80 -13.11 8.40
N ILE A 31 -13.87 -13.98 8.80
CA ILE A 31 -12.49 -13.60 9.14
C ILE A 31 -11.73 -13.17 7.88
N ALA A 32 -11.91 -13.86 6.76
CA ALA A 32 -11.29 -13.48 5.48
C ALA A 32 -11.71 -12.07 5.03
N LYS A 33 -13.00 -11.72 5.20
CA LYS A 33 -13.53 -10.37 4.93
C LYS A 33 -12.91 -9.32 5.85
N LEU A 34 -12.82 -9.61 7.15
CA LEU A 34 -12.16 -8.72 8.13
C LEU A 34 -10.69 -8.46 7.77
N ILE A 35 -9.94 -9.51 7.44
CA ILE A 35 -8.55 -9.40 7.00
C ILE A 35 -8.44 -8.54 5.74
N ALA A 36 -9.32 -8.75 4.76
CA ALA A 36 -9.33 -7.94 3.53
C ALA A 36 -9.61 -6.45 3.82
N THR A 37 -10.60 -6.14 4.67
CA THR A 37 -10.92 -4.76 5.05
C THR A 37 -9.74 -4.08 5.75
N ILE A 38 -9.11 -4.75 6.73
CA ILE A 38 -7.96 -4.21 7.46
C ILE A 38 -6.77 -4.01 6.53
N THR A 39 -6.48 -4.99 5.67
CA THR A 39 -5.40 -4.90 4.68
C THR A 39 -5.61 -3.71 3.74
N THR A 40 -6.85 -3.50 3.30
CA THR A 40 -7.21 -2.39 2.39
C THR A 40 -7.07 -1.04 3.10
N PHE A 41 -7.54 -0.92 4.33
CA PHE A 41 -7.37 0.28 5.14
C PHE A 41 -5.89 0.61 5.36
N CYS A 42 -5.07 -0.39 5.69
CA CYS A 42 -3.64 -0.23 5.86
C CYS A 42 -2.94 0.17 4.55
N ALA A 43 -3.37 -0.39 3.41
CA ALA A 43 -2.87 0.00 2.10
C ALA A 43 -3.17 1.47 1.78
N PHE A 44 -4.34 2.00 2.13
CA PHE A 44 -4.65 3.43 1.96
C PHE A 44 -3.68 4.33 2.73
N VAL A 45 -3.39 3.99 3.99
CA VAL A 45 -2.42 4.74 4.81
C VAL A 45 -1.02 4.71 4.18
N LEU A 46 -0.58 3.54 3.70
CA LEU A 46 0.72 3.40 3.05
C LEU A 46 0.81 4.17 1.73
N VAL A 47 -0.26 4.20 0.93
CA VAL A 47 -0.31 4.99 -0.32
C VAL A 47 -0.21 6.48 0.00
N TYR A 48 -0.86 6.95 1.05
CA TYR A 48 -0.74 8.35 1.49
C TYR A 48 0.71 8.70 1.86
N LEU A 49 1.38 7.85 2.65
CA LEU A 49 2.79 8.05 3.01
C LEU A 49 3.71 7.98 1.79
N LEU A 50 3.41 7.10 0.83
CA LEU A 50 4.12 7.03 -0.44
C LEU A 50 3.98 8.34 -1.22
N MET A 51 2.76 8.87 -1.37
CA MET A 51 2.52 10.17 -2.03
C MET A 51 3.29 11.29 -1.33
N GLN A 52 3.24 11.35 0.00
CA GLN A 52 3.99 12.34 0.78
C GLN A 52 5.51 12.24 0.54
N SER A 53 6.03 11.02 0.41
CA SER A 53 7.44 10.78 0.10
C SER A 53 7.81 11.11 -1.36
N ILE A 54 6.88 11.01 -2.32
CA ILE A 54 7.11 11.34 -3.74
C ILE A 54 7.01 12.85 -3.98
N MET A 55 6.11 13.55 -3.28
CA MET A 55 5.83 14.97 -3.43
C MET A 55 7.07 15.88 -3.56
N PRO A 56 8.10 15.81 -2.71
CA PRO A 56 9.29 16.66 -2.84
C PRO A 56 10.09 16.38 -4.12
N HIS A 57 10.09 15.14 -4.62
CA HIS A 57 10.72 14.81 -5.89
C HIS A 57 9.94 15.39 -7.07
N ILE A 58 8.61 15.31 -7.04
CA ILE A 58 7.75 15.93 -8.07
C ILE A 58 7.95 17.44 -8.09
N ILE A 59 7.93 18.11 -6.92
CA ILE A 59 8.14 19.57 -6.83
C ILE A 59 9.49 19.96 -7.42
N LYS A 60 10.56 19.22 -7.10
CA LYS A 60 11.90 19.49 -7.65
C LYS A 60 11.94 19.33 -9.17
N LEU A 61 11.26 18.31 -9.69
CA LEU A 61 11.16 18.05 -11.12
C LEU A 61 10.38 19.17 -11.82
N MET A 62 9.21 19.53 -11.27
CA MET A 62 8.41 20.67 -11.74
C MET A 62 9.23 21.96 -11.74
N ASN A 63 10.02 22.23 -10.69
CA ASN A 63 10.86 23.42 -10.61
C ASN A 63 11.92 23.44 -11.73
N VAL A 64 12.52 22.30 -12.07
CA VAL A 64 13.46 22.20 -13.19
C VAL A 64 12.80 22.49 -14.54
N PHE A 65 11.53 22.09 -14.72
CA PHE A 65 10.80 22.31 -15.97
C PHE A 65 10.13 23.69 -16.07
N TYR A 66 9.77 24.33 -14.97
CA TYR A 66 9.03 25.59 -14.94
C TYR A 66 9.90 26.84 -14.72
N HIS A 67 11.15 26.72 -14.28
CA HIS A 67 12.08 27.85 -14.11
C HIS A 67 13.12 28.00 -15.24
N HIS A 68 12.77 27.57 -16.47
CA HIS A 68 13.55 27.82 -17.68
C HIS A 68 12.81 28.78 -18.63
#